data_AF-A0A1C6DL11-F1
#
_entry.id   AF-A0A1C6DL11-F1
#
_cell.length_a   1.000
_cell.length_b   1.000
_cell.length_c   1.000
_cell.angle_alpha   90.00
_cell.angle_beta   90.00
_cell.angle_gamma   90.00
#
_symmetry.space_group_name_H-M   'P 1'
#
loop_
_entity.id
_entity.type
_entity.pdbx_description
1 polymer ?
#
loop_
_entity_poly.entity_id
_entity_poly.type
_entity_poly.pdbx_seq_one_letter_code
_entity_poly.pdbx_strand_id
1 'polypeptide(L)'
;MRFHTAVMLYVLVFSPFFTLTKTQYAVLILTISSVISAEMLNTAAEELADLSAADYNPLARAAKDIAAGAVLVCAFFSVVVGAVILWQPDAFARIFRFFLDKPWMLAVTLAATVLIAVYVAKGPLWVGRAFARWAGKVRKR
;
A
#
# COMPACT_ATOMS: atom_id res chain seq x y z
N MET A 1 5.45 -1.14 1.44
CA MET A 1 4.33 -1.15 2.43
C MET A 1 3.46 0.11 2.49
N ARG A 2 4.00 1.30 2.77
CA ARG A 2 3.17 2.50 3.04
C ARG A 2 2.31 2.93 1.84
N PHE A 3 2.85 2.81 0.63
CA PHE A 3 2.11 3.06 -0.61
C PHE A 3 0.94 2.09 -0.78
N HIS A 4 1.13 0.79 -0.56
CA HIS A 4 0.06 -0.20 -0.66
C HIS A 4 -1.06 0.05 0.36
N THR A 5 -0.72 0.42 1.60
CA THR A 5 -1.75 0.81 2.60
C THR A 5 -2.52 2.07 2.22
N ALA A 6 -1.86 3.04 1.58
CA ALA A 6 -2.51 4.25 1.08
C ALA A 6 -3.50 3.92 -0.05
N VAL A 7 -3.07 3.10 -1.02
CA VAL A 7 -3.93 2.66 -2.14
C VAL A 7 -5.13 1.88 -1.63
N MET A 8 -4.94 0.96 -0.68
CA MET A 8 -6.04 0.23 -0.04
C MET A 8 -7.08 1.18 0.58
N LEU A 9 -6.63 2.18 1.34
CA LEU A 9 -7.52 3.15 1.98
C LEU A 9 -8.35 3.91 0.93
N TYR A 10 -7.74 4.33 -0.17
CA TYR A 10 -8.47 4.98 -1.26
C TYR A 10 -9.51 4.06 -1.90
N VAL A 11 -9.14 2.81 -2.20
CA VAL A 11 -10.07 1.84 -2.78
C VAL A 11 -11.29 1.64 -1.87
N LEU A 12 -11.09 1.54 -0.56
CA LEU A 12 -12.18 1.36 0.41
C LEU A 12 -13.04 2.62 0.59
N VAL A 13 -12.44 3.82 0.60
CA VAL A 13 -13.18 5.08 0.74
C VAL A 13 -14.03 5.36 -0.49
N PHE A 14 -13.54 5.02 -1.69
CA PHE A 14 -14.26 5.24 -2.93
C PHE A 14 -15.15 4.06 -3.35
N SER A 15 -15.01 2.88 -2.74
CA SER A 15 -15.84 1.70 -3.06
C SER A 15 -17.35 1.92 -2.95
N PRO A 16 -17.90 2.75 -2.03
CA PRO A 16 -19.34 3.01 -1.97
C PRO A 16 -19.92 3.69 -3.21
N PHE A 17 -19.09 4.37 -4.02
CA PHE A 17 -19.53 4.94 -5.29
C PHE A 17 -19.71 3.88 -6.38
N PHE A 18 -19.13 2.69 -6.22
CA PHE A 18 -19.21 1.59 -7.17
C PHE A 18 -20.30 0.61 -6.75
N THR A 19 -21.02 0.07 -7.73
CA THR A 19 -21.97 -1.03 -7.49
C THR A 19 -21.19 -2.33 -7.57
N LEU A 20 -20.71 -2.81 -6.43
CA LEU A 20 -19.89 -4.01 -6.31
C LEU A 20 -20.67 -5.15 -5.64
N THR A 21 -20.57 -6.34 -6.22
CA THR A 21 -21.08 -7.59 -5.64
C THR A 21 -20.17 -8.09 -4.53
N LYS A 22 -20.67 -8.97 -3.65
CA LYS A 22 -19.88 -9.61 -2.59
C LYS A 22 -18.63 -10.31 -3.14
N THR A 23 -18.76 -10.95 -4.30
CA THR A 23 -17.64 -11.62 -4.99
C THR A 23 -16.58 -10.63 -5.46
N GLN A 24 -16.98 -9.48 -6.02
CA GLN A 24 -16.03 -8.44 -6.43
C GLN A 24 -15.27 -7.85 -5.24
N TYR A 25 -15.95 -7.66 -4.10
CA TYR A 25 -15.27 -7.27 -2.86
C TYR A 25 -14.26 -8.33 -2.39
N ALA A 26 -14.63 -9.61 -2.41
CA ALA A 26 -13.72 -10.69 -2.03
C ALA A 26 -12.48 -10.72 -2.94
N VAL A 27 -12.67 -10.56 -4.25
CA VAL A 27 -11.56 -10.50 -5.23
C VAL A 27 -10.67 -9.29 -4.94
N LEU A 28 -11.23 -8.09 -4.72
CA LEU A 28 -10.45 -6.89 -4.39
C LEU A 28 -9.62 -7.09 -3.11
N ILE A 29 -10.21 -7.66 -2.05
CA ILE A 29 -9.52 -7.95 -0.80
C ILE A 29 -8.35 -8.93 -1.03
N LEU A 30 -8.59 -10.01 -1.77
CA LEU A 30 -7.56 -11.00 -2.10
C LEU A 30 -6.43 -10.38 -2.92
N THR A 31 -6.77 -9.56 -3.92
CA THR A 31 -5.81 -8.87 -4.77
C THR A 31 -4.95 -7.87 -3.99
N ILE A 32 -5.54 -7.09 -3.08
CA ILE A 32 -4.78 -6.18 -2.22
C ILE A 32 -3.87 -6.97 -1.27
N SER A 33 -4.41 -8.05 -0.68
CA SER A 33 -3.66 -8.88 0.26
C SER A 33 -2.50 -9.60 -0.40
N SER A 34 -2.62 -10.02 -1.67
CA SER A 34 -1.53 -10.68 -2.40
C SER A 34 -0.36 -9.74 -2.68
N VAL A 35 -0.61 -8.49 -3.07
CA VAL A 35 0.43 -7.47 -3.26
C VAL A 35 1.16 -7.16 -1.96
N ILE A 36 0.41 -6.98 -0.86
CA ILE A 36 1.01 -6.75 0.47
C ILE A 36 1.84 -7.96 0.90
N SER A 37 1.37 -9.17 0.64
CA SER A 37 2.09 -10.41 0.95
C SER A 37 3.39 -10.52 0.15
N ALA A 38 3.36 -10.23 -1.16
CA ALA A 38 4.56 -10.24 -2.00
C ALA A 38 5.60 -9.21 -1.52
N GLU A 39 5.17 -8.01 -1.15
CA GLU A 39 6.06 -6.99 -0.57
C GLU A 39 6.66 -7.43 0.77
N MET A 40 5.87 -8.09 1.65
CA MET A 40 6.38 -8.63 2.93
C MET A 40 7.47 -9.67 2.68
N LEU A 41 7.24 -10.55 1.70
CA LEU A 41 8.21 -11.56 1.31
C LEU A 41 9.46 -10.95 0.67
N ASN A 42 9.33 -9.86 -0.10
CA ASN A 42 10.49 -9.14 -0.64
C ASN A 42 11.36 -8.55 0.47
N THR A 43 10.76 -7.85 1.44
CA THR A 43 11.51 -7.34 2.59
C THR A 43 12.12 -8.48 3.41
N ALA A 44 11.40 -9.59 3.62
CA ALA A 44 11.96 -10.75 4.31
C ALA A 44 13.16 -11.36 3.56
N ALA A 45 13.10 -11.45 2.23
CA ALA A 45 14.19 -11.93 1.40
C ALA A 45 15.40 -10.97 1.43
N GLU A 46 15.17 -9.66 1.44
CA GLU A 46 16.22 -8.65 1.60
C GLU A 46 16.94 -8.81 2.95
N GLU A 47 16.20 -8.88 4.05
CA GLU A 47 16.76 -9.04 5.41
C GLU A 47 17.50 -10.37 5.59
N LEU A 48 16.95 -11.47 5.07
CA LEU A 48 17.63 -12.78 5.09
C LEU A 48 18.93 -12.75 4.28
N ALA A 49 18.92 -12.12 3.11
CA ALA A 49 20.11 -11.97 2.29
C ALA A 49 21.18 -11.09 2.97
N ASP A 50 20.77 -10.02 3.66
CA ASP A 50 21.67 -9.12 4.38
C ASP A 50 22.26 -9.79 5.64
N LEU A 51 21.49 -10.64 6.33
CA LEU A 51 21.98 -11.46 7.45
C LEU A 51 23.01 -12.52 7.01
N SER A 52 22.88 -13.02 5.78
CA SER A 52 23.70 -14.13 5.26
C SER A 52 25.03 -13.69 4.64
N ALA A 53 25.23 -12.38 4.40
CA ALA A 53 26.31 -11.87 3.57
C ALA A 53 27.35 -11.09 4.39
N ALA A 54 28.53 -11.70 4.60
CA ALA A 54 29.75 -10.97 4.95
C ALA A 54 30.45 -10.35 3.72
N ASP A 55 30.22 -10.94 2.54
CA ASP A 55 30.71 -10.53 1.21
C ASP A 55 29.65 -10.81 0.14
N TYR A 56 29.85 -10.29 -1.09
CA TYR A 56 28.91 -10.43 -2.20
C TYR A 56 28.59 -11.90 -2.54
N ASN A 57 27.31 -12.29 -2.42
CA ASN A 57 26.82 -13.63 -2.72
C ASN A 57 25.88 -13.63 -3.95
N PRO A 58 26.22 -14.33 -5.06
CA PRO A 58 25.39 -14.36 -6.27
C PRO A 58 24.00 -15.00 -6.05
N LEU A 59 23.87 -15.95 -5.11
CA LEU A 59 22.58 -16.55 -4.78
C LEU A 59 21.67 -15.56 -4.04
N ALA A 60 22.24 -14.75 -3.15
CA ALA A 60 21.51 -13.71 -2.44
C ALA A 60 20.97 -12.65 -3.41
N ARG A 61 21.75 -12.29 -4.43
CA ARG A 61 21.28 -11.41 -5.52
C ARG A 61 20.12 -12.03 -6.29
N ALA A 62 20.24 -13.29 -6.70
CA ALA A 62 19.18 -13.97 -7.43
C ALA A 62 17.88 -14.05 -6.60
N ALA A 63 17.98 -14.31 -5.29
CA ALA A 63 16.82 -14.32 -4.40
C ALA A 63 16.13 -12.95 -4.31
N LYS A 64 16.90 -11.85 -4.20
CA LYS A 64 16.37 -10.48 -4.22
C LYS A 64 15.69 -10.15 -5.56
N ASP A 65 16.31 -10.52 -6.68
CA ASP A 65 15.75 -10.26 -8.02
C ASP A 65 14.43 -11.03 -8.25
N ILE A 66 14.34 -12.28 -7.78
CA ILE A 66 13.10 -13.07 -7.85
C ILE A 66 12.01 -12.48 -6.97
N ALA A 67 12.35 -12.05 -5.75
CA ALA A 67 11.39 -11.46 -4.82
C ALA A 67 10.83 -10.13 -5.35
N ALA A 68 11.69 -9.27 -5.91
CA ALA A 68 11.27 -8.04 -6.59
C ALA A 68 10.39 -8.34 -7.81
N GLY A 69 10.73 -9.39 -8.57
CA GLY A 69 9.91 -9.88 -9.68
C GLY A 69 8.51 -10.33 -9.24
N ALA A 70 8.40 -11.02 -8.11
CA ALA A 70 7.10 -11.44 -7.55
C ALA A 70 6.22 -10.23 -7.19
N VAL A 71 6.80 -9.20 -6.57
CA VAL A 71 6.09 -7.95 -6.26
C VAL A 71 5.58 -7.28 -7.55
N LEU A 72 6.42 -7.21 -8.59
CA LEU A 72 6.04 -6.62 -9.88
C LEU A 72 4.86 -7.35 -10.53
N VAL A 73 4.89 -8.68 -10.54
CA VAL A 73 3.81 -9.51 -11.08
C VAL A 73 2.51 -9.28 -10.30
N CYS A 74 2.56 -9.33 -8.97
CA CYS A 74 1.39 -9.06 -8.14
C CYS A 74 0.83 -7.65 -8.36
N ALA A 75 1.69 -6.62 -8.42
CA ALA A 75 1.29 -5.25 -8.66
C ALA A 75 0.63 -5.07 -10.03
N PHE A 76 1.20 -5.65 -11.08
CA PHE A 76 0.64 -5.60 -12.43
C PHE A 76 -0.76 -6.22 -12.48
N PHE A 77 -0.91 -7.46 -12.03
CA PHE A 77 -2.22 -8.12 -12.04
C PHE A 77 -3.22 -7.44 -11.09
N SER A 78 -2.76 -6.82 -10.01
CA SER A 78 -3.63 -6.00 -9.15
C SER A 78 -4.23 -4.81 -9.88
N VAL A 79 -3.45 -4.14 -10.74
CA VAL A 79 -3.96 -3.04 -11.57
C VAL A 79 -4.98 -3.57 -12.58
N VAL A 80 -4.71 -4.70 -13.23
CA VAL A 80 -5.63 -5.31 -14.19
C VAL A 80 -6.95 -5.69 -13.53
N VAL A 81 -6.92 -6.38 -12.38
CA VAL A 81 -8.13 -6.76 -11.64
C VAL A 81 -8.90 -5.52 -11.17
N GLY A 82 -8.20 -4.51 -10.64
CA GLY A 82 -8.79 -3.24 -10.24
C GLY A 82 -9.49 -2.55 -11.40
N ALA A 83 -8.86 -2.49 -12.58
CA ALA A 83 -9.47 -1.92 -13.77
C ALA A 83 -10.72 -2.70 -14.18
N VAL A 84 -10.67 -4.04 -14.24
CA VAL A 84 -11.83 -4.85 -14.63
C VAL A 84 -13.02 -4.68 -13.69
N ILE A 85 -12.78 -4.60 -12.37
CA ILE A 85 -13.87 -4.50 -11.39
C ILE A 85 -14.42 -3.07 -11.27
N LEU A 86 -13.53 -2.07 -11.34
CA LEU A 86 -13.86 -0.66 -11.09
C LEU A 86 -14.15 0.14 -12.36
N TRP A 87 -14.06 -0.46 -13.56
CA TRP A 87 -14.45 0.23 -14.80
C TRP A 87 -15.98 0.35 -14.93
N GLN A 88 -16.56 1.27 -14.16
CA GLN A 88 -17.99 1.57 -14.13
C GLN A 88 -18.22 3.05 -14.46
N PRO A 89 -18.62 3.39 -15.70
CA PRO A 89 -18.89 4.77 -16.11
C PRO A 89 -19.87 5.51 -15.19
N ASP A 90 -20.92 4.81 -14.72
CA ASP A 90 -21.92 5.38 -13.82
C ASP A 90 -21.34 5.77 -12.46
N ALA A 91 -20.35 5.00 -11.97
CA ALA A 91 -19.66 5.33 -10.72
C ALA A 91 -18.83 6.60 -10.87
N PHE A 92 -18.12 6.76 -11.99
CA PHE A 92 -17.37 7.98 -12.27
C PHE A 92 -18.28 9.21 -12.37
N ALA A 93 -19.46 9.06 -13.01
CA ALA A 93 -20.45 10.13 -13.05
C ALA A 93 -20.99 10.50 -11.65
N ARG A 94 -21.23 9.51 -10.77
CA ARG A 94 -21.63 9.74 -9.37
C ARG A 94 -20.56 10.49 -8.59
N ILE A 95 -19.29 10.11 -8.73
CA ILE A 95 -18.16 10.77 -8.09
C ILE A 95 -18.06 12.23 -8.55
N PHE A 96 -18.16 12.46 -9.87
CA PHE A 96 -18.09 13.80 -10.44
C PHE A 96 -19.22 14.71 -9.92
N ARG A 97 -20.47 14.22 -9.93
CA ARG A 97 -21.63 14.96 -9.39
C ARG A 97 -21.47 15.26 -7.90
N PHE A 98 -21.00 14.29 -7.12
CA PHE A 98 -20.78 14.46 -5.69
C PHE A 98 -19.83 15.63 -5.35
N PHE A 99 -18.75 15.79 -6.13
CA PHE A 99 -17.84 16.91 -5.95
C PHE A 99 -18.38 18.24 -6.48
N LEU A 100 -19.21 18.24 -7.53
CA LEU A 100 -19.91 19.44 -7.98
C LEU A 100 -20.91 19.94 -6.94
N ASP A 101 -21.68 19.03 -6.33
CA ASP A 101 -22.69 19.38 -5.32
C ASP A 101 -22.05 19.86 -4.00
N LYS A 102 -20.86 19.33 -3.67
CA LYS A 102 -20.15 19.60 -2.41
C LYS A 102 -18.68 19.95 -2.68
N PRO A 103 -18.38 21.16 -3.19
CA PRO A 103 -17.02 21.54 -3.59
C PRO A 103 -16.05 21.58 -2.41
N TRP A 104 -16.52 21.84 -1.18
CA TRP A 104 -15.68 21.78 0.03
C TRP A 104 -15.09 20.39 0.28
N MET A 105 -15.71 19.33 -0.25
CA MET A 105 -15.23 17.97 -0.10
C MET A 105 -14.01 17.69 -0.99
N LEU A 106 -13.82 18.44 -2.08
CA LEU A 106 -12.55 18.43 -2.82
C LEU A 106 -11.41 18.85 -1.90
N ALA A 107 -11.59 19.93 -1.13
CA ALA A 107 -10.58 20.41 -0.19
C ALA A 107 -10.28 19.36 0.91
N VAL A 108 -11.32 18.67 1.41
CA VAL A 108 -11.14 17.56 2.37
C VAL A 108 -10.37 16.41 1.76
N THR A 109 -10.70 15.98 0.54
CA THR A 109 -9.97 14.90 -0.12
C THR A 109 -8.53 15.29 -0.42
N LEU A 110 -8.27 16.52 -0.88
CA LEU A 110 -6.91 17.03 -1.11
C LEU A 110 -6.12 17.08 0.19
N ALA A 111 -6.72 17.57 1.28
CA ALA A 111 -6.09 17.58 2.60
C ALA A 111 -5.76 16.15 3.07
N ALA A 112 -6.70 15.20 2.89
CA ALA A 112 -6.46 13.79 3.19
C ALA A 112 -5.33 13.20 2.32
N THR A 113 -5.25 13.55 1.03
CA THR A 113 -4.17 13.14 0.14
C THR A 113 -2.82 13.66 0.61
N VAL A 114 -2.75 14.93 1.02
CA VAL A 114 -1.52 15.51 1.57
C VAL A 114 -1.11 14.79 2.87
N LEU A 115 -2.06 14.51 3.76
CA LEU A 115 -1.79 13.77 5.00
C LEU A 115 -1.28 12.35 4.74
N ILE A 116 -1.91 11.62 3.81
CA ILE A 116 -1.48 10.29 3.40
C ILE A 116 -0.11 10.34 2.73
N ALA A 117 0.14 11.30 1.83
CA ALA A 117 1.44 11.48 1.19
C ALA A 117 2.56 11.76 2.21
N VAL A 118 2.27 12.60 3.22
CA VAL A 118 3.19 12.85 4.34
C VAL A 118 3.44 11.58 5.13
N TYR A 119 2.41 10.80 5.46
CA TYR A 119 2.56 9.51 6.12
C TYR A 119 3.40 8.52 5.30
N VAL A 120 3.21 8.48 3.98
CA VAL A 120 3.99 7.60 3.10
C VAL A 120 5.45 8.03 3.04
N ALA A 121 5.71 9.31 2.79
CA ALA A 121 7.06 9.85 2.62
C ALA A 121 7.88 9.83 3.93
N LYS A 122 7.26 10.23 5.04
CA LYS A 122 7.96 10.33 6.33
C LYS A 122 7.84 9.06 7.15
N GLY A 123 6.79 8.26 6.95
CA GLY A 123 6.46 7.18 7.87
C GLY A 123 6.08 7.70 9.25
N PRO A 124 5.79 6.79 10.19
CA PRO A 124 5.69 7.17 11.58
C PRO A 124 7.09 7.50 12.15
N LEU A 125 7.64 8.67 11.79
CA LEU A 125 8.88 9.23 12.36
C LEU A 125 8.82 9.36 13.88
N TRP A 126 7.62 9.36 14.46
CA TRP A 126 7.43 9.37 15.90
C TRP A 126 7.61 7.99 16.53
N VAL A 127 7.32 6.89 15.83
CA VAL A 127 7.47 5.52 16.38
C VAL A 127 8.95 5.20 16.54
N GLY A 128 9.78 5.47 15.53
CA GLY A 128 11.24 5.28 15.63
C GLY A 128 11.88 6.16 16.72
N ARG A 129 11.47 7.43 16.81
CA ARG A 129 11.96 8.36 17.84
C ARG A 129 11.43 8.05 19.25
N ALA A 130 10.19 7.58 19.38
CA ALA A 130 9.60 7.17 20.65
C ALA A 130 10.23 5.86 21.15
N PHE A 131 10.46 4.90 20.24
CA PHE A 131 11.13 3.65 20.56
C PHE A 131 12.60 3.88 20.95
N ALA A 132 13.33 4.72 20.21
CA ALA A 132 14.71 5.12 20.57
C ALA A 132 14.76 5.85 21.93
N ARG A 133 13.79 6.73 22.21
CA ARG A 133 13.66 7.40 23.52
C ARG A 133 13.31 6.42 24.65
N TRP A 134 12.52 5.39 24.39
CA TRP A 134 12.18 4.36 25.37
C TRP A 134 13.36 3.40 25.62
N ALA A 135 13.99 2.88 24.57
CA ALA A 135 15.17 2.02 24.66
C ALA A 135 16.36 2.72 25.35
N GLY A 136 16.54 4.02 25.10
CA GLY A 136 17.55 4.85 25.79
C GLY A 136 17.25 5.06 27.28
N LYS A 137 15.99 4.93 27.73
CA LYS A 137 15.63 4.93 29.15
C LYS A 137 15.85 3.58 29.82
N VAL A 138 15.70 2.47 29.09
CA VAL A 138 15.94 1.11 29.60
C VAL A 138 17.44 0.85 29.81
N ARG A 139 18.30 1.37 28.93
CA ARG A 139 19.78 1.21 29.04
C ARG A 139 20.45 2.08 30.12
N LYS A 140 19.71 3.00 30.76
CA LYS A 140 20.20 3.91 31.82
C LYS A 140 19.77 3.49 33.24
N ARG A 141 19.13 2.34 33.40
CA ARG A 141 18.88 1.68 34.68
C ARG A 141 19.69 0.40 34.74
#